data_AF-T0Y9D0-F1
#
_entry.id   AF-T0Y9D0-F1
#
_cell.length_a   1.000
_cell.length_b   1.000
_cell.length_c   1.000
_cell.angle_alpha   90.00
_cell.angle_beta   90.00
_cell.angle_gamma   90.00
#
_symmetry.space_group_name_H-M   'P 1'
#
loop_
_entity.id
_entity.type
_entity.pdbx_description
1 polymer ?
#
loop_
_entity_poly.entity_id
_entity_poly.type
_entity_poly.pdbx_seq_one_letter_code
_entity_poly.pdbx_strand_id
1 'polypeptide(L)'
;MTPGEILCAAGSIELNAGQARVTLEVANTGDRPIQVGSHYHFAETNPALAFDRARARGMRLDIAAGTAVRFEPGQKRRVTLV
;
A
#
# COMPACT_ATOMS: atom_id res chain seq x y z
N MET A 1 20.66 -29.94 -14.96
CA MET A 1 19.37 -30.22 -14.30
C MET A 1 19.52 -29.80 -12.86
N THR A 2 18.68 -28.87 -12.40
CA THR A 2 18.75 -28.34 -11.04
C THR A 2 17.51 -28.80 -10.29
N PRO A 3 17.61 -29.80 -9.38
CA PRO A 3 16.46 -30.27 -8.61
C PRO A 3 15.78 -29.13 -7.86
N GLY A 4 14.48 -28.95 -8.11
CA GLY A 4 13.68 -27.87 -7.52
C GLY A 4 13.75 -26.53 -8.26
N GLU A 5 14.33 -26.46 -9.46
CA GLU A 5 14.29 -25.23 -10.26
C GLU A 5 12.86 -24.86 -10.66
N ILE A 6 12.53 -23.58 -10.52
CA ILE A 6 11.27 -23.00 -10.98
C ILE A 6 11.54 -22.26 -12.28
N LEU A 7 11.01 -22.76 -13.38
CA LEU A 7 11.02 -22.10 -14.68
C LEU A 7 9.74 -21.27 -14.82
N CYS A 8 9.78 -20.01 -14.39
CA CYS A 8 8.64 -19.12 -14.51
C CYS A 8 8.37 -18.77 -15.97
N ALA A 9 7.09 -18.71 -16.36
CA ALA A 9 6.72 -18.12 -17.64
C ALA A 9 7.10 -16.63 -17.67
N ALA A 10 7.51 -16.14 -18.84
CA ALA A 10 7.74 -14.72 -19.04
C ALA A 10 6.42 -13.94 -18.95
N GLY A 11 6.47 -12.72 -18.42
CA GLY A 11 5.32 -11.82 -18.35
C GLY A 11 5.15 -11.15 -16.98
N SER A 12 3.97 -10.59 -16.77
CA SER A 12 3.56 -9.92 -15.52
C SER A 12 2.15 -10.33 -15.13
N ILE A 13 1.87 -10.30 -13.83
CA ILE A 13 0.52 -10.54 -13.29
C ILE A 13 -0.09 -9.19 -12.93
N GLU A 14 -1.25 -8.87 -13.50
CA GLU A 14 -2.04 -7.71 -13.07
C GLU A 14 -2.71 -7.99 -11.72
N LEU A 15 -2.58 -7.06 -10.79
CA LEU A 15 -3.19 -7.16 -9.47
C LEU A 15 -4.42 -6.27 -9.36
N ASN A 16 -5.43 -6.74 -8.63
CA ASN A 16 -6.66 -6.01 -8.33
C ASN A 16 -7.37 -5.46 -9.59
N ALA A 17 -7.35 -6.21 -10.69
CA ALA A 17 -7.96 -5.83 -11.96
C ALA A 17 -9.45 -5.48 -11.79
N GLY A 18 -9.89 -4.41 -12.46
CA GLY A 18 -11.29 -3.96 -12.45
C GLY A 18 -11.78 -3.29 -11.16
N GLN A 19 -10.95 -3.16 -10.14
CA GLN A 19 -11.33 -2.52 -8.88
C GLN A 19 -11.24 -0.99 -8.97
N ALA A 20 -12.08 -0.30 -8.19
CA ALA A 20 -12.02 1.15 -8.06
C ALA A 20 -10.73 1.56 -7.36
N ARG A 21 -10.08 2.63 -7.84
CA ARG A 21 -8.81 3.11 -7.28
C ARG A 21 -8.87 4.58 -6.92
N VAL A 22 -8.17 4.97 -5.87
CA VAL A 22 -7.93 6.38 -5.52
C VAL A 22 -6.47 6.60 -5.17
N THR A 23 -5.87 7.65 -5.70
CA THR A 23 -4.52 8.06 -5.31
C THR A 23 -4.59 9.24 -4.35
N LEU A 24 -3.89 9.13 -3.22
CA LEU A 24 -3.82 10.12 -2.15
C LEU A 24 -2.36 10.47 -1.85
N GLU A 25 -2.08 11.74 -1.54
CA GLU A 25 -0.83 12.11 -0.88
C GLU A 25 -0.98 11.88 0.63
N VAL A 26 0.01 11.21 1.22
CA VAL A 26 0.03 10.85 2.63
C VAL A 26 1.34 11.35 3.24
N ALA A 27 1.23 12.06 4.36
CA ALA A 27 2.35 12.61 5.10
C ALA A 27 2.43 12.00 6.50
N ASN A 28 3.60 11.51 6.91
CA ASN A 28 3.82 11.16 8.32
C ASN A 28 4.24 12.41 9.10
N THR A 29 3.35 12.91 9.95
CA THR A 29 3.59 14.07 10.82
C THR A 29 4.15 13.69 12.19
N GLY A 30 4.33 12.39 12.45
CA GLY A 30 4.93 11.88 13.67
C GLY A 30 6.46 11.89 13.65
N ASP A 31 7.04 11.57 14.79
CA ASP A 31 8.48 11.48 15.05
C ASP A 31 9.04 10.06 14.87
N ARG A 32 8.17 9.08 14.61
CA ARG A 32 8.50 7.66 14.47
C ARG A 32 8.03 7.11 13.13
N PRO A 33 8.73 6.10 12.59
CA PRO A 33 8.32 5.47 11.36
C PRO A 33 7.01 4.69 11.52
N ILE A 34 6.19 4.71 10.47
CA ILE A 34 4.90 4.01 10.41
C ILE A 34 4.89 3.08 9.21
N GLN A 35 4.47 1.84 9.36
CA GLN A 35 4.36 0.89 8.25
C GLN A 35 2.94 0.34 8.17
N VAL A 36 2.36 0.34 6.97
CA VAL A 36 0.96 -0.08 6.73
C VAL A 36 0.94 -1.23 5.73
N GLY A 37 0.31 -2.33 6.12
CA GLY A 37 0.18 -3.54 5.29
C GLY A 37 -0.91 -3.45 4.23
N SER A 38 -0.79 -4.31 3.21
CA SER A 38 -1.66 -4.37 2.02
C SER A 38 -3.17 -4.41 2.30
N HIS A 39 -3.63 -5.03 3.39
CA HIS A 39 -5.05 -5.27 3.69
C HIS A 39 -5.58 -4.49 4.90
N TYR A 40 -4.77 -3.61 5.48
CA TYR A 40 -5.25 -2.76 6.56
C TYR A 40 -6.21 -1.71 6.00
N HIS A 41 -7.32 -1.46 6.69
CA HIS A 41 -8.28 -0.43 6.29
C HIS A 41 -7.62 0.95 6.39
N PHE A 42 -7.33 1.58 5.25
CA PHE A 42 -6.39 2.68 5.18
C PHE A 42 -6.88 3.91 5.97
N ALA A 43 -8.19 4.17 5.98
CA ALA A 43 -8.80 5.26 6.75
C ALA A 43 -8.61 5.14 8.26
N GLU A 44 -8.31 3.95 8.79
CA GLU A 44 -8.09 3.72 10.23
C GLU A 44 -6.61 3.65 10.61
N THR A 45 -5.70 3.91 9.66
CA THR A 45 -4.25 3.90 9.94
C THR A 45 -3.87 4.93 10.99
N ASN A 46 -2.68 4.79 11.57
CA ASN A 46 -2.16 5.67 12.62
C ASN A 46 -2.53 7.16 12.39
N PRO A 47 -3.10 7.87 13.39
CA PRO A 47 -3.51 9.28 13.26
C PRO A 47 -2.40 10.25 12.84
N ALA A 48 -1.13 9.90 13.06
CA ALA A 48 0.01 10.69 12.60
C ALA A 48 0.22 10.65 11.08
N LEU A 49 -0.52 9.81 10.33
CA LEU A 49 -0.59 9.91 8.88
C LEU A 49 -1.67 10.92 8.48
N ALA A 50 -1.26 12.06 7.95
CA ALA A 50 -2.13 13.11 7.43
C ALA A 50 -2.46 12.87 5.95
N PHE A 51 -3.75 12.72 5.65
CA PHE A 51 -4.34 12.55 4.31
C PHE A 51 -5.88 12.68 4.39
N ASP A 52 -6.56 12.66 3.24
CA ASP A 52 -8.02 12.67 3.18
C ASP A 52 -8.62 11.31 3.60
N ARG A 53 -9.04 11.23 4.86
CA ARG A 53 -9.61 10.01 5.47
C ARG A 53 -10.96 9.62 4.87
N ALA A 54 -11.76 10.60 4.43
CA ALA A 54 -13.07 10.33 3.84
C ALA A 54 -12.91 9.61 2.49
N ARG A 55 -11.94 10.05 1.67
CA ARG A 55 -11.61 9.39 0.40
C ARG A 55 -11.00 7.99 0.56
N ALA A 56 -10.45 7.66 1.72
CA ALA A 56 -9.85 6.35 2.00
C ALA A 56 -10.80 5.34 2.65
N ARG A 57 -12.06 5.74 2.94
CA ARG A 57 -13.01 4.89 3.67
C ARG A 57 -13.40 3.67 2.84
N GLY A 58 -13.28 2.49 3.44
CA GLY A 58 -13.52 1.21 2.80
C GLY A 58 -12.37 0.70 1.93
N MET A 59 -11.23 1.42 1.87
CA MET A 59 -10.13 1.10 0.94
C MET A 59 -8.88 0.61 1.66
N ARG A 60 -8.03 -0.12 0.94
CA ARG A 60 -6.73 -0.64 1.37
C ARG A 60 -5.64 -0.30 0.35
N LEU A 61 -4.37 -0.59 0.64
CA LEU A 61 -3.29 -0.30 -0.32
C LEU A 61 -3.39 -1.19 -1.57
N ASP A 62 -3.25 -0.58 -2.75
CA ASP A 62 -3.18 -1.28 -4.04
C ASP A 62 -1.75 -1.79 -4.29
N ILE A 63 -1.36 -2.80 -3.50
CA ILE A 63 -0.03 -3.43 -3.55
C ILE A 63 -0.17 -4.96 -3.45
N ALA A 64 0.91 -5.68 -3.73
CA ALA A 64 0.95 -7.14 -3.59
C ALA A 64 0.55 -7.59 -2.18
N ALA A 65 -0.29 -8.64 -2.09
CA ALA A 65 -0.75 -9.18 -0.83
C ALA A 65 0.43 -9.59 0.08
N GLY A 66 0.32 -9.31 1.38
CA GLY A 66 1.38 -9.55 2.36
C GLY A 66 2.49 -8.49 2.40
N THR A 67 2.56 -7.59 1.42
CA THR A 67 3.53 -6.48 1.43
C THR A 67 3.00 -5.26 2.20
N ALA A 68 3.85 -4.24 2.38
CA ALA A 68 3.54 -3.02 3.13
C ALA A 68 4.25 -1.80 2.52
N VAL A 69 3.74 -0.60 2.82
CA VAL A 69 4.49 0.65 2.56
C VAL A 69 4.90 1.34 3.85
N ARG A 70 6.11 1.90 3.85
CA ARG A 70 6.75 2.51 5.01
C ARG A 70 6.84 4.03 4.91
N PHE A 71 6.35 4.66 5.97
CA PHE A 71 6.24 6.04 6.42
C PHE A 71 7.42 6.58 7.25
N GLU A 72 8.51 7.13 6.70
CA GLU A 72 9.51 7.77 7.58
C GLU A 72 8.99 9.08 8.20
N PRO A 73 9.49 9.53 9.37
CA PRO A 73 9.12 10.82 9.96
C PRO A 73 9.28 11.98 8.96
N GLY A 74 8.25 12.82 8.82
CA GLY A 74 8.23 13.94 7.87
C GLY A 74 8.08 13.56 6.38
N GLN A 75 8.09 12.27 6.04
CA GLN A 75 7.97 11.83 4.66
C GLN A 75 6.57 12.09 4.11
N LYS A 76 6.52 12.62 2.88
CA LYS A 76 5.31 12.68 2.06
C LYS A 76 5.43 11.75 0.87
N ARG A 77 4.38 10.99 0.58
CA ARG A 77 4.34 10.07 -0.57
C ARG A 77 2.92 9.92 -1.09
N ARG A 78 2.80 9.79 -2.42
CA ARG A 78 1.55 9.35 -3.06
C ARG A 78 1.40 7.83 -2.99
N VAL A 79 0.24 7.38 -2.54
CA VAL A 79 -0.15 5.96 -2.51
C VAL A 79 -1.46 5.77 -3.28
N THR A 80 -1.62 4.61 -3.91
CA THR A 80 -2.88 4.21 -4.53
C THR A 80 -3.58 3.22 -3.62
N LEU A 81 -4.87 3.44 -3.42
CA LEU A 81 -5.76 2.56 -2.67
C LEU A 81 -6.73 1.87 -3.62
N VAL A 82 -7.21 0.70 -3.19
CA VAL A 82 -8.20 -0.15 -3.84
C VAL A 82 -9.22 -0.66 -2.83
#